data_AF-A0A6M4IVI1-F1
#
_entry.id   AF-A0A6M4IVI1-F1
#
_cell.length_a   1.000
_cell.length_b   1.000
_cell.length_c   1.000
_cell.angle_alpha   90.00
_cell.angle_beta   90.00
_cell.angle_gamma   90.00
#
_symmetry.space_group_name_H-M   'P 1'
#
loop_
_entity.id
_entity.type
_entity.pdbx_description
1 polymer ?
#
loop_
_entity_poly.entity_id
_entity_poly.type
_entity_poly.pdbx_seq_one_letter_code
_entity_poly.pdbx_strand_id
1 'polypeptide(L)'
;MLYIEHAYGRDEFVRGLQSSRTTVMTFEAKNPAYTIIHKNLSRMEDVTSSHTYQKGSWTLHMLRGVIGEVAFQRGIRAYYARHFNGNATTADFRRAMEEASGQELGWFFEQWLYKPGALKVAGSWTYDAAARQVRIALDQVQNDGSLFTMPIEIGVYSKGQPVPAMERVRVTAKSNSFTISTPTAPDSVRLDPNLWVLMEATFAKKP
;
A
#
# COMPACT_ATOMS: atom_id res chain seq x y z
N MET A 1 11.20 8.14 6.71
CA MET A 1 11.54 7.78 5.31
C MET A 1 11.48 8.96 4.34
N LEU A 2 10.51 9.89 4.43
CA LEU A 2 10.47 11.07 3.55
C LEU A 2 11.73 11.96 3.66
N TYR A 3 12.29 12.10 4.87
CA TYR A 3 13.60 12.75 5.04
C TYR A 3 14.72 12.04 4.25
N ILE A 4 14.71 10.70 4.23
CA ILE A 4 15.72 9.91 3.50
C ILE A 4 15.58 10.15 2.00
N GLU A 5 14.34 10.17 1.49
CA GLU A 5 14.07 10.48 0.08
C GLU A 5 14.60 11.87 -0.30
N HIS A 6 14.36 12.87 0.54
CA HIS A 6 14.84 14.24 0.30
C HIS A 6 16.37 14.36 0.40
N ALA A 7 16.99 13.74 1.40
CA ALA A 7 18.42 13.91 1.69
C ALA A 7 19.34 13.00 0.85
N TYR A 8 18.88 11.79 0.53
CA TYR A 8 19.70 10.74 -0.09
C TYR A 8 19.12 10.18 -1.39
N GLY A 9 17.95 10.67 -1.82
CA GLY A 9 17.34 10.32 -3.09
C GLY A 9 16.38 9.13 -3.04
N ARG A 10 15.71 8.91 -4.18
CA ARG A 10 14.63 7.92 -4.33
C ARG A 10 15.11 6.48 -4.18
N ASP A 11 16.32 6.16 -4.62
CA ASP A 11 16.85 4.80 -4.57
C ASP A 11 17.09 4.32 -3.13
N GLU A 12 17.60 5.19 -2.27
CA GLU A 12 17.77 4.90 -0.83
C GLU A 12 16.41 4.77 -0.14
N PHE A 13 15.45 5.62 -0.50
CA PHE A 13 14.08 5.51 -0.02
C PHE A 13 13.44 4.16 -0.38
N VAL A 14 13.57 3.74 -1.64
CA VAL A 14 13.06 2.46 -2.15
C VAL A 14 13.73 1.28 -1.43
N ARG A 15 15.06 1.30 -1.25
CA ARG A 15 15.79 0.27 -0.49
C ARG A 15 15.33 0.20 0.97
N GLY A 16 15.14 1.35 1.61
CA GLY A 16 14.60 1.43 2.97
C GLY A 16 13.20 0.82 3.10
N LEU A 17 12.31 1.12 2.13
CA LEU A 17 10.99 0.51 2.07
C LEU A 17 11.08 -1.00 1.91
N GLN A 18 11.87 -1.51 0.96
CA GLN A 18 12.02 -2.96 0.75
C GLN A 18 12.48 -3.67 2.01
N SER A 19 13.51 -3.15 2.69
CA SER A 19 13.98 -3.70 3.96
C SER A 19 12.88 -3.69 5.03
N SER A 20 12.19 -2.56 5.20
CA SER A 20 11.09 -2.44 6.16
C SER A 20 9.93 -3.39 5.87
N ARG A 21 9.57 -3.60 4.59
CA ARG A 21 8.54 -4.57 4.17
C ARG A 21 8.92 -5.98 4.60
N THR A 22 10.16 -6.40 4.33
CA THR A 22 10.64 -7.73 4.73
C THR A 22 10.55 -7.93 6.23
N THR A 23 10.93 -6.92 7.03
CA THR A 23 10.81 -7.00 8.49
C THR A 23 9.36 -7.15 8.94
N VAL A 24 8.42 -6.36 8.41
CA VAL A 24 7.01 -6.45 8.76
C VAL A 24 6.42 -7.81 8.38
N MET A 25 6.65 -8.28 7.16
CA MET A 25 6.11 -9.58 6.69
C MET A 25 6.66 -10.76 7.49
N THR A 26 7.95 -10.73 7.83
CA THR A 26 8.58 -11.78 8.65
C THR A 26 7.98 -11.85 10.05
N PHE A 27 7.65 -10.69 10.63
CA PHE A 27 7.01 -10.64 11.94
C PHE A 27 5.56 -11.10 11.89
N GLU A 28 4.78 -10.65 10.91
CA GLU A 28 3.38 -11.05 10.76
C GLU A 28 3.23 -12.56 10.54
N ALA A 29 4.15 -13.17 9.78
CA ALA A 29 4.16 -14.62 9.60
C ALA A 29 4.34 -15.39 10.92
N LYS A 30 5.06 -14.81 11.89
CA LYS A 30 5.26 -15.39 13.23
C LYS A 30 4.16 -15.01 14.22
N ASN A 31 3.45 -13.91 13.96
CA ASN A 31 2.46 -13.32 14.88
C ASN A 31 1.14 -13.02 14.13
N PRO A 32 0.41 -14.05 13.66
CA PRO A 32 -0.73 -13.88 12.77
C PRO A 32 -1.94 -13.18 13.41
N ALA A 33 -1.99 -13.05 14.73
CA ALA A 33 -3.05 -12.33 15.45
C ALA A 33 -2.67 -10.88 15.83
N TYR A 34 -1.46 -10.43 15.46
CA TYR A 34 -0.97 -9.11 15.85
C TYR A 34 -1.74 -7.97 15.14
N THR A 35 -2.15 -6.98 15.90
CA THR A 35 -2.85 -5.77 15.42
C THR A 35 -2.12 -4.54 15.95
N ILE A 36 -2.17 -3.42 15.22
CA ILE A 36 -1.48 -2.18 15.65
C ILE A 36 -2.20 -1.54 16.83
N ILE A 37 -3.54 -1.56 16.80
CA ILE A 37 -4.36 -1.06 17.90
C ILE A 37 -4.75 -2.22 18.80
N HIS A 38 -4.06 -2.32 19.93
CA HIS A 38 -4.32 -3.34 20.95
C HIS A 38 -5.52 -2.97 21.82
N LYS A 39 -6.43 -3.93 22.04
CA LYS A 39 -7.53 -3.78 23.01
C LYS A 39 -7.11 -4.08 24.45
N ASN A 40 -6.00 -4.79 24.63
CA ASN A 40 -5.49 -5.20 25.94
C ASN A 40 -4.21 -4.42 26.26
N LEU A 41 -4.30 -3.51 27.23
CA LEU A 41 -3.20 -2.64 27.66
C LEU A 41 -2.53 -3.13 28.95
N SER A 42 -2.81 -4.35 29.39
CA SER A 42 -2.27 -4.88 30.64
C SER A 42 -0.74 -5.04 30.63
N ARG A 43 -0.14 -5.20 29.44
CA ARG A 43 1.31 -5.27 29.21
C ARG A 43 1.72 -4.23 28.17
N MET A 44 2.26 -3.11 28.62
CA MET A 44 2.62 -2.00 27.71
C MET A 44 3.70 -2.38 26.69
N GLU A 45 4.59 -3.30 27.05
CA GLU A 45 5.62 -3.87 26.16
C GLU A 45 5.03 -4.52 24.89
N ASP A 46 3.82 -5.07 24.96
CA ASP A 46 3.13 -5.66 23.82
C ASP A 46 2.58 -4.58 22.87
N VAL A 47 2.34 -3.37 23.39
CA VAL A 47 1.80 -2.20 22.65
C VAL A 47 2.92 -1.42 21.98
N THR A 48 4.06 -1.24 22.66
CA THR A 48 5.20 -0.44 22.19
C THR A 48 6.27 -1.27 21.45
N SER A 49 5.84 -2.26 20.67
CA SER A 49 6.77 -3.08 19.89
C SER A 49 7.39 -2.30 18.72
N SER A 50 8.58 -2.70 18.27
CA SER A 50 9.22 -2.15 17.05
C SER A 50 8.30 -2.27 15.82
N HIS A 51 7.48 -3.32 15.76
CA HIS A 51 6.57 -3.53 14.64
C HIS A 51 5.38 -2.57 14.61
N THR A 52 4.94 -2.10 15.78
CA THR A 52 3.94 -1.01 15.87
C THR A 52 4.43 0.19 15.04
N TYR A 53 5.71 0.56 15.19
CA TYR A 53 6.32 1.66 14.46
C TYR A 53 6.51 1.36 12.97
N GLN A 54 6.99 0.16 12.63
CA GLN A 54 7.26 -0.19 11.24
C GLN A 54 5.98 -0.30 10.40
N LYS A 55 4.98 -1.06 10.86
CA LYS A 55 3.70 -1.19 10.17
C LYS A 55 2.88 0.11 10.26
N GLY A 56 2.99 0.87 11.36
CA GLY A 56 2.42 2.22 11.45
C GLY A 56 2.99 3.17 10.39
N SER A 57 4.31 3.17 10.20
CA SER A 57 4.98 3.93 9.14
C SER A 57 4.52 3.52 7.74
N TRP A 58 4.39 2.21 7.48
CA TRP A 58 3.80 1.71 6.24
C TRP A 58 2.36 2.15 6.03
N THR A 59 1.55 2.18 7.10
CA THR A 59 0.15 2.63 7.03
C THR A 59 0.07 4.10 6.62
N LEU A 60 0.93 4.96 7.15
CA LEU A 60 0.99 6.37 6.73
C LEU A 60 1.48 6.54 5.28
N HIS A 61 2.47 5.74 4.86
CA HIS A 61 2.97 5.75 3.48
C HIS A 61 1.92 5.28 2.47
N MET A 62 1.20 4.20 2.79
CA MET A 62 0.07 3.72 1.98
C MET A 62 -1.04 4.76 1.92
N LEU A 63 -1.40 5.37 3.06
CA LEU A 63 -2.44 6.39 3.11
C LEU A 63 -2.12 7.57 2.19
N ARG A 64 -0.86 8.04 2.21
CA ARG A 64 -0.36 9.06 1.27
C ARG A 64 -0.53 8.64 -0.18
N GLY A 65 -0.29 7.37 -0.52
CA GLY A 65 -0.54 6.82 -1.86
C GLY A 65 -2.03 6.80 -2.24
N VAL A 66 -2.91 6.49 -1.28
CA VAL A 66 -4.37 6.42 -1.44
C VAL A 66 -4.98 7.81 -1.66
N ILE A 67 -4.65 8.77 -0.80
CA ILE A 67 -5.28 10.12 -0.83
C ILE A 67 -4.51 11.14 -1.66
N GLY A 68 -3.26 10.82 -2.03
CA GLY A 68 -2.37 11.71 -2.75
C GLY A 68 -1.60 12.67 -1.84
N GLU A 69 -0.42 13.08 -2.31
CA GLU A 69 0.53 13.92 -1.56
C GLU A 69 -0.08 15.22 -1.04
N VAL A 70 -0.79 15.95 -1.92
CA VAL A 70 -1.36 17.27 -1.59
C VAL A 70 -2.40 17.17 -0.48
N ALA A 71 -3.31 16.19 -0.57
CA ALA A 71 -4.32 15.98 0.45
C ALA A 71 -3.69 15.49 1.76
N PHE A 72 -2.71 14.59 1.68
CA PHE A 72 -1.97 14.11 2.85
C PHE A 72 -1.28 15.25 3.60
N GLN A 73 -0.52 16.10 2.90
CA GLN A 73 0.14 17.25 3.53
C GLN A 73 -0.86 18.24 4.15
N ARG A 74 -1.97 18.53 3.45
CA ARG A 74 -3.06 19.36 3.98
C ARG A 74 -3.66 18.77 5.25
N GLY A 75 -3.95 17.47 5.24
CA GLY A 75 -4.48 16.75 6.40
C GLY A 75 -3.54 16.79 7.60
N ILE A 76 -2.23 16.57 7.39
CA ILE A 76 -1.24 16.61 8.47
C ILE A 76 -1.18 18.00 9.11
N ARG A 77 -1.16 19.05 8.30
CA ARG A 77 -1.15 20.44 8.80
C ARG A 77 -2.42 20.77 9.58
N ALA A 78 -3.59 20.38 9.07
CA ALA A 78 -4.87 20.62 9.73
C ALA A 78 -4.98 19.84 11.06
N TYR A 79 -4.60 18.56 11.05
CA TYR A 79 -4.55 17.72 12.25
C TYR A 79 -3.65 18.35 13.32
N TYR A 80 -2.42 18.72 12.95
CA TYR A 80 -1.49 19.34 13.88
C TYR A 80 -2.01 20.65 14.46
N ALA A 81 -2.57 21.53 13.62
CA ALA A 81 -3.11 22.81 14.08
C ALA A 81 -4.27 22.65 15.08
N ARG A 82 -5.15 21.65 14.88
CA ARG A 82 -6.31 21.39 15.75
C ARG A 82 -5.92 20.81 17.10
N HIS A 83 -4.88 19.97 17.13
CA HIS A 83 -4.48 19.23 18.32
C HIS A 83 -3.14 19.73 18.88
N PHE A 84 -2.72 20.94 18.51
CA PHE A 84 -1.47 21.54 18.99
C PHE A 84 -1.49 21.65 20.51
N ASN A 85 -0.47 21.11 21.17
CA ASN A 85 -0.37 20.99 22.64
C ASN A 85 -1.55 20.27 23.31
N GLY A 86 -2.30 19.47 22.55
CA GLY A 86 -3.44 18.69 23.02
C GLY A 86 -3.27 17.20 22.80
N ASN A 87 -4.29 16.45 23.21
CA ASN A 87 -4.40 15.02 22.93
C ASN A 87 -5.17 14.79 21.62
N ALA A 88 -4.88 13.67 20.96
CA ALA A 88 -5.55 13.26 19.74
C ALA A 88 -5.63 11.74 19.66
N THR A 89 -6.65 11.27 18.96
CA THR A 89 -6.92 9.85 18.74
C THR A 89 -6.69 9.46 17.28
N THR A 90 -6.63 8.16 17.00
CA THR A 90 -6.65 7.64 15.61
C THR A 90 -7.88 8.12 14.84
N ALA A 91 -9.02 8.29 15.52
CA ALA A 91 -10.24 8.81 14.90
C ALA A 91 -10.12 10.30 14.52
N ASP A 92 -9.45 11.10 15.34
CA ASP A 92 -9.14 12.50 15.01
C ASP A 92 -8.25 12.60 13.76
N PHE A 93 -7.21 11.76 13.71
CA PHE A 93 -6.32 11.70 12.57
C PHE A 93 -7.05 11.28 11.29
N ARG A 94 -7.86 10.21 11.37
CA ARG A 94 -8.69 9.76 10.25
C ARG A 94 -9.58 10.89 9.73
N ARG A 95 -10.33 11.58 10.61
CA ARG A 95 -11.21 12.69 10.22
C ARG A 95 -10.46 13.80 9.47
N ALA A 96 -9.28 14.20 9.97
CA ALA A 96 -8.47 15.22 9.30
C ALA A 96 -8.04 14.80 7.88
N MET A 97 -7.76 13.51 7.67
CA MET A 97 -7.41 12.97 6.35
C MET A 97 -8.63 12.84 5.43
N GLU A 98 -9.78 12.43 5.96
CA GLU A 98 -11.06 12.35 5.23
C GLU A 98 -11.48 13.75 4.76
N GLU A 99 -11.48 14.75 5.65
CA GLU A 99 -11.79 16.14 5.30
C GLU A 99 -10.80 16.72 4.29
N ALA A 100 -9.50 16.41 4.44
CA ALA A 100 -8.50 16.90 3.51
C ALA A 100 -8.61 16.23 2.14
N SER A 101 -9.02 14.97 2.05
CA SER A 101 -9.04 14.22 0.78
C SER A 101 -10.41 14.18 0.10
N GLY A 102 -11.49 14.41 0.84
CA GLY A 102 -12.86 14.15 0.41
C GLY A 102 -13.19 12.66 0.25
N GLN A 103 -12.35 11.76 0.80
CA GLN A 103 -12.52 10.32 0.69
C GLN A 103 -12.94 9.70 2.02
N GLU A 104 -13.81 8.70 2.01
CA GLU A 104 -14.10 7.85 3.16
C GLU A 104 -12.93 6.88 3.40
N LEU A 105 -12.34 6.91 4.60
CA LEU A 105 -11.13 6.16 4.95
C LEU A 105 -11.37 5.15 6.08
N GLY A 106 -12.60 5.02 6.59
CA GLY A 106 -12.96 4.02 7.60
C GLY A 106 -12.47 2.61 7.25
N TRP A 107 -12.66 2.18 6.00
CA TRP A 107 -12.21 0.87 5.50
C TRP A 107 -10.68 0.70 5.61
N PHE A 108 -9.91 1.75 5.32
CA PHE A 108 -8.46 1.72 5.29
C PHE A 108 -7.91 1.56 6.71
N PHE A 109 -8.37 2.40 7.63
CA PHE A 109 -7.93 2.33 9.02
C PHE A 109 -8.33 1.00 9.67
N GLU A 110 -9.56 0.53 9.41
CA GLU A 110 -10.03 -0.78 9.88
C GLU A 110 -9.12 -1.92 9.41
N GLN A 111 -8.79 -1.97 8.12
CA GLN A 111 -7.95 -3.03 7.55
C GLN A 111 -6.51 -2.98 8.04
N TRP A 112 -5.91 -1.80 8.13
CA TRP A 112 -4.47 -1.69 8.33
C TRP A 112 -4.04 -1.49 9.79
N LEU A 113 -4.94 -1.03 10.65
CA LEU A 113 -4.64 -0.80 12.08
C LEU A 113 -5.34 -1.79 13.02
N TYR A 114 -6.59 -2.14 12.72
CA TYR A 114 -7.43 -2.94 13.63
C TYR A 114 -7.51 -4.41 13.26
N LYS A 115 -7.10 -4.79 12.04
CA LYS A 115 -7.03 -6.18 11.58
C LYS A 115 -5.58 -6.64 11.42
N PRO A 116 -5.32 -7.94 11.65
CA PRO A 116 -3.99 -8.51 11.46
C PRO A 116 -3.65 -8.71 10.00
N GLY A 117 -2.36 -8.96 9.74
CA GLY A 117 -1.84 -9.33 8.43
C GLY A 117 -1.69 -8.17 7.44
N ALA A 118 -1.32 -8.55 6.22
CA ALA A 118 -1.08 -7.67 5.09
C ALA A 118 -1.55 -8.33 3.79
N LEU A 119 -1.62 -7.53 2.73
CA LEU A 119 -2.05 -7.97 1.41
C LEU A 119 -1.08 -9.02 0.83
N LYS A 120 -1.62 -10.15 0.38
CA LYS A 120 -0.87 -11.17 -0.36
C LYS A 120 -1.53 -11.42 -1.70
N VAL A 121 -0.77 -11.28 -2.80
CA VAL A 121 -1.31 -11.38 -4.16
C VAL A 121 -0.49 -12.33 -5.02
N ALA A 122 -1.16 -13.29 -5.65
CA ALA A 122 -0.61 -14.01 -6.79
C ALA A 122 -1.16 -13.39 -8.07
N GLY A 123 -0.29 -12.95 -8.95
CA GLY A 123 -0.70 -12.22 -10.13
C GLY A 123 0.00 -12.67 -11.40
N SER A 124 -0.66 -12.42 -12.52
CA SER A 124 -0.13 -12.70 -13.84
C SER A 124 -0.60 -11.69 -14.86
N TRP A 125 0.14 -11.57 -15.95
CA TRP A 125 -0.29 -10.78 -17.10
C TRP A 125 -0.03 -11.48 -18.43
N THR A 126 -0.85 -11.16 -19.43
CA THR A 126 -0.67 -11.53 -20.83
C THR A 126 -0.87 -10.31 -21.72
N TYR A 127 -0.33 -10.35 -22.93
CA TYR A 127 -0.60 -9.34 -23.96
C TYR A 127 -1.43 -9.97 -25.08
N ASP A 128 -2.58 -9.36 -25.36
CA ASP A 128 -3.44 -9.70 -26.48
C ASP A 128 -3.15 -8.74 -27.64
N ALA A 129 -2.45 -9.24 -28.67
CA ALA A 129 -2.04 -8.44 -29.81
C ALA A 129 -3.22 -8.04 -30.71
N ALA A 130 -4.27 -8.87 -30.78
CA ALA A 130 -5.45 -8.58 -31.60
C ALA A 130 -6.28 -7.46 -30.96
N ALA A 131 -6.45 -7.52 -29.64
CA ALA A 131 -7.18 -6.50 -28.88
C ALA A 131 -6.31 -5.32 -28.40
N ARG A 132 -4.98 -5.36 -28.64
CA ARG A 132 -4.01 -4.33 -28.22
C ARG A 132 -4.13 -3.96 -26.74
N GLN A 133 -4.16 -4.97 -25.89
CA GLN A 133 -4.35 -4.80 -24.45
C GLN A 133 -3.53 -5.79 -23.63
N VAL A 134 -3.05 -5.33 -22.48
CA VAL A 134 -2.53 -6.19 -21.43
C VAL A 134 -3.70 -6.66 -20.58
N ARG A 135 -3.83 -7.97 -20.38
CA ARG A 135 -4.78 -8.56 -19.43
C ARG A 135 -4.02 -8.92 -18.16
N ILE A 136 -4.56 -8.51 -17.02
CA ILE A 136 -3.97 -8.73 -15.70
C ILE A 136 -4.96 -9.54 -14.88
N ALA A 137 -4.46 -10.54 -14.17
CA ALA A 137 -5.19 -11.26 -13.13
C ALA A 137 -4.44 -11.09 -11.82
N LEU A 138 -5.14 -10.66 -10.76
CA LEU A 138 -4.62 -10.52 -9.41
C LEU A 138 -5.54 -11.27 -8.43
N ASP A 139 -5.02 -12.34 -7.86
CA ASP A 139 -5.70 -13.17 -6.88
C ASP A 139 -5.15 -12.90 -5.48
N GLN A 140 -6.05 -12.61 -4.55
CA GLN A 140 -5.76 -12.51 -3.12
C GLN A 140 -5.62 -13.92 -2.52
N VAL A 141 -4.44 -14.21 -1.95
CA VAL A 141 -4.02 -15.57 -1.53
C VAL A 141 -3.77 -15.69 -0.02
N GLN A 142 -4.41 -14.84 0.77
CA GLN A 142 -4.36 -14.91 2.23
C GLN A 142 -5.01 -16.22 2.71
N ASN A 143 -4.37 -16.90 3.67
CA ASN A 143 -4.81 -18.21 4.16
C ASN A 143 -5.96 -18.14 5.18
N ASP A 144 -6.23 -16.96 5.74
CA ASP A 144 -7.24 -16.71 6.79
C ASP A 144 -8.60 -16.27 6.22
N GLY A 145 -8.73 -16.18 4.89
CA GLY A 145 -9.93 -15.71 4.21
C GLY A 145 -10.13 -14.20 4.28
N SER A 146 -9.19 -13.44 4.84
CA SER A 146 -9.25 -11.98 4.84
C SER A 146 -9.14 -11.43 3.41
N LEU A 147 -9.90 -10.38 3.13
CA LEU A 147 -9.82 -9.63 1.88
C LEU A 147 -9.42 -8.19 2.18
N PHE A 148 -8.48 -7.70 1.39
CA PHE A 148 -8.01 -6.33 1.43
C PHE A 148 -8.59 -5.55 0.26
N THR A 149 -8.89 -4.27 0.50
CA THR A 149 -9.19 -3.31 -0.56
C THR A 149 -7.99 -2.40 -0.68
N MET A 150 -7.38 -2.28 -1.85
CA MET A 150 -6.29 -1.33 -2.06
C MET A 150 -6.19 -0.88 -3.51
N PRO A 151 -5.93 0.40 -3.78
CA PRO A 151 -5.40 0.82 -5.07
C PRO A 151 -3.94 0.35 -5.19
N ILE A 152 -3.58 -0.22 -6.33
CA ILE A 152 -2.24 -0.69 -6.68
C ILE A 152 -1.87 -0.07 -8.03
N GLU A 153 -0.64 0.44 -8.14
CA GLU A 153 -0.11 0.95 -9.40
C GLU A 153 0.41 -0.20 -10.28
N ILE A 154 0.06 -0.19 -11.55
CA ILE A 154 0.61 -1.06 -12.59
C ILE A 154 1.48 -0.20 -13.50
N GLY A 155 2.76 -0.53 -13.59
CA GLY A 155 3.67 0.06 -14.55
C GLY A 155 3.79 -0.79 -15.81
N VAL A 156 3.42 -0.24 -16.97
CA VAL A 156 3.59 -0.85 -18.28
C VAL A 156 4.80 -0.23 -18.98
N TYR A 157 5.84 -1.03 -19.21
CA TYR A 157 7.10 -0.61 -19.81
C TYR A 157 7.11 -1.03 -21.28
N SER A 158 7.19 -0.04 -22.17
CA SER A 158 7.21 -0.26 -23.62
C SER A 158 8.59 0.05 -24.19
N LYS A 159 8.98 -0.67 -25.25
CA LYS A 159 10.28 -0.50 -25.89
C LYS A 159 10.48 0.94 -26.38
N GLY A 160 11.63 1.52 -26.04
CA GLY A 160 12.00 2.87 -26.47
C GLY A 160 11.28 4.01 -25.72
N GLN A 161 10.44 3.70 -24.73
CA GLN A 161 9.83 4.71 -23.87
C GLN A 161 10.61 4.80 -22.54
N PRO A 162 11.14 5.98 -22.18
CA PRO A 162 11.91 6.15 -20.94
C PRO A 162 11.01 6.11 -19.69
N VAL A 163 9.72 6.46 -19.85
CA VAL A 163 8.76 6.49 -18.75
C VAL A 163 7.68 5.43 -19.02
N PRO A 164 7.42 4.52 -18.06
CA PRO A 164 6.33 3.57 -18.16
C PRO A 164 4.96 4.27 -18.06
N ALA A 165 3.94 3.70 -18.73
CA ALA A 165 2.56 4.09 -18.50
C ALA A 165 2.11 3.53 -17.13
N MET A 166 1.58 4.42 -16.28
CA MET A 166 1.13 4.08 -14.93
C MET A 166 -0.40 4.03 -14.91
N GLU A 167 -0.95 2.89 -14.51
CA GLU A 167 -2.39 2.70 -14.31
C GLU A 167 -2.66 2.33 -12.85
N ARG A 168 -3.72 2.89 -12.25
CA ARG A 168 -4.15 2.50 -10.89
C ARG A 168 -5.33 1.56 -10.95
N VAL A 169 -5.14 0.34 -10.48
CA VAL A 169 -6.20 -0.67 -10.35
C VAL A 169 -6.58 -0.86 -8.89
N ARG A 170 -7.86 -1.08 -8.59
CA ARG A 170 -8.31 -1.34 -7.22
C ARG A 170 -8.60 -2.81 -7.04
N VAL A 171 -7.84 -3.48 -6.18
CA VAL A 171 -8.16 -4.85 -5.74
C VAL A 171 -9.21 -4.77 -4.65
N THR A 172 -10.24 -5.62 -4.73
CA THR A 172 -11.33 -5.68 -3.75
C THR A 172 -11.80 -7.10 -3.46
N ALA A 173 -11.67 -7.99 -4.44
CA ALA A 173 -12.19 -9.35 -4.38
C ALA A 173 -11.07 -10.39 -4.25
N LYS A 174 -11.46 -11.64 -4.01
CA LYS A 174 -10.54 -12.79 -4.01
C LYS A 174 -9.82 -12.95 -5.37
N SER A 175 -10.54 -12.73 -6.46
CA SER A 175 -9.99 -12.75 -7.82
C SER A 175 -10.39 -11.48 -8.54
N ASN A 176 -9.41 -10.79 -9.13
CA ASN A 176 -9.59 -9.52 -9.83
C ASN A 176 -8.99 -9.62 -11.22
N SER A 177 -9.67 -9.07 -12.22
CA SER A 177 -9.13 -8.97 -13.58
C SER A 177 -9.22 -7.54 -14.08
N PHE A 178 -8.15 -7.08 -14.74
CA PHE A 178 -8.02 -5.74 -15.27
C PHE A 178 -7.48 -5.80 -16.70
N THR A 179 -7.82 -4.81 -17.49
CA THR A 179 -7.27 -4.62 -18.84
C THR A 179 -6.68 -3.22 -18.96
N ILE A 180 -5.52 -3.13 -19.61
CA ILE A 180 -4.85 -1.86 -19.89
C ILE A 180 -4.60 -1.79 -21.39
N SER A 181 -5.10 -0.75 -22.04
CA SER A 181 -4.89 -0.53 -23.48
C SER A 181 -3.43 -0.19 -23.76
N THR A 182 -2.81 -0.95 -24.66
CA THR A 182 -1.40 -0.81 -25.02
C THR A 182 -1.24 -1.08 -26.52
N PRO A 183 -0.93 -0.07 -27.35
CA PRO A 183 -0.90 -0.23 -28.81
C PRO A 183 0.12 -1.28 -29.30
N THR A 184 1.19 -1.47 -28.55
CA THR A 184 2.28 -2.41 -28.84
C THR A 184 2.49 -3.35 -27.66
N ALA A 185 3.08 -4.52 -27.93
CA ALA A 185 3.48 -5.45 -26.88
C ALA A 185 4.46 -4.75 -25.90
N PRO A 186 4.17 -4.73 -24.60
CA PRO A 186 5.11 -4.18 -23.63
C PRO A 186 6.30 -5.11 -23.42
N ASP A 187 7.46 -4.53 -23.10
CA ASP A 187 8.66 -5.27 -22.71
C ASP A 187 8.46 -5.93 -21.35
N SER A 188 7.85 -5.21 -20.41
CA SER A 188 7.48 -5.76 -19.10
C SER A 188 6.29 -5.02 -18.48
N VAL A 189 5.60 -5.70 -17.57
CA VAL A 189 4.58 -5.11 -16.71
C VAL A 189 4.99 -5.38 -15.27
N ARG A 190 4.98 -4.34 -14.42
CA ARG A 190 5.38 -4.43 -13.02
C ARG A 190 4.23 -4.02 -12.11
N LEU A 191 4.05 -4.79 -11.04
CA LEU A 191 3.08 -4.52 -9.98
C LEU A 191 3.73 -3.63 -8.92
N ASP A 192 3.09 -2.53 -8.57
CA ASP A 192 3.50 -1.51 -7.60
C ASP A 192 4.98 -1.08 -7.72
N PRO A 193 5.41 -0.58 -8.90
CA PRO A 193 6.82 -0.24 -9.14
C PRO A 193 7.34 0.86 -8.20
N ASN A 194 6.45 1.68 -7.64
CA ASN A 194 6.77 2.76 -6.71
C ASN A 194 6.70 2.36 -5.22
N LEU A 195 6.39 1.09 -4.93
CA LEU A 195 6.31 0.53 -3.59
C LEU A 195 5.33 1.29 -2.67
N TRP A 196 4.15 1.62 -3.16
CA TRP A 196 3.11 2.27 -2.36
C TRP A 196 2.49 1.31 -1.35
N VAL A 197 2.40 0.02 -1.68
CA VAL A 197 1.59 -0.95 -0.93
C VAL A 197 2.47 -1.89 -0.11
N LEU A 198 2.09 -2.09 1.15
CA LEU A 198 2.64 -3.15 1.99
C LEU A 198 2.01 -4.49 1.56
N MET A 199 2.70 -5.22 0.69
CA MET A 199 2.21 -6.51 0.19
C MET A 199 3.33 -7.51 -0.07
N GLU A 200 2.96 -8.79 -0.02
CA GLU A 200 3.72 -9.90 -0.60
C GLU A 200 3.08 -10.22 -1.96
N ALA A 201 3.88 -10.25 -3.03
CA ALA A 201 3.33 -10.48 -4.36
C ALA A 201 4.23 -11.38 -5.22
N THR A 202 3.60 -12.30 -5.95
CA THR A 202 4.19 -12.93 -7.13
C THR A 202 3.51 -12.33 -8.36
N PHE A 203 4.30 -11.92 -9.36
CA PHE A 203 3.75 -11.31 -10.57
C PHE A 203 4.61 -11.65 -11.78
N ALA A 204 4.06 -12.39 -12.73
CA ALA A 204 4.82 -12.87 -13.89
C ALA A 204 4.01 -12.79 -15.19
N LYS A 205 4.73 -12.74 -16.31
CA LYS A 205 4.13 -12.92 -17.63
C LYS A 205 3.71 -14.38 -17.76
N LYS A 206 2.45 -14.63 -18.12
CA LYS A 206 2.01 -15.98 -18.50
C LYS A 206 2.59 -16.33 -19.88
N PRO A 207 3.03 -17.58 -20.09
CA PRO A 207 3.55 -18.03 -21.37
C PRO A 207 2.51 -17.91 -22.49
#